data_AF-A0A4R9KEB9-F1
#
_entry.id   AF-A0A4R9KEB9-F1
#
_cell.length_a   1.000
_cell.length_b   1.000
_cell.length_c   1.000
_cell.angle_alpha   90.00
_cell.angle_beta   90.00
_cell.angle_gamma   90.00
#
_symmetry.space_group_name_H-M   'P 1'
#
loop_
_entity.id
_entity.type
_entity.pdbx_description
1 polymer ?
#
loop_
_entity_poly.entity_id
_entity_poly.type
_entity_poly.pdbx_seq_one_letter_code
_entity_poly.pdbx_strand_id
1 'polypeptide(L)'
;MRPYTFIKSFSRAVILIFIFHIFPFDRISAVDFDQVYEYYKKGNYDILVRVSRPALRSGEFDYKILLLYVASEASLEEIDKTLLSIYGRSKEQPAIFYNSVFLFLERALVLEAYESGARWGKIFMSKGESSVRYSEGVYTYACILYSSQEYEAANSVLDKIKSVPSDSKLGKRIRILEMNLDKKKEEK
;
A
#
# COMPACT_ATOMS: atom_id res chain seq x y z
N MET A 1 8.68 -2.90 73.07
CA MET A 1 9.94 -3.00 72.31
C MET A 1 9.67 -3.79 71.02
N ARG A 2 9.35 -3.12 69.92
CA ARG A 2 9.32 -3.65 68.54
C ARG A 2 9.58 -2.49 67.59
N PRO A 3 10.69 -2.45 66.87
CA PRO A 3 10.80 -1.69 65.63
C PRO A 3 10.91 -2.65 64.44
N TYR A 4 10.86 -2.08 63.24
CA TYR A 4 11.12 -2.70 61.94
C TYR A 4 9.94 -3.28 61.16
N THR A 5 9.00 -2.39 60.82
CA THR A 5 8.27 -2.48 59.54
C THR A 5 8.23 -1.12 58.87
N PHE A 6 9.38 -0.59 58.45
CA PHE A 6 9.42 0.64 57.62
C PHE A 6 10.38 0.60 56.42
N ILE A 7 11.23 -0.43 56.28
CA ILE A 7 12.33 -0.38 55.30
C ILE A 7 12.02 -1.12 53.98
N LYS A 8 10.88 -1.82 53.84
CA LYS A 8 10.59 -2.59 52.61
C LYS A 8 9.90 -1.80 51.48
N SER A 9 9.41 -0.58 51.72
CA SER A 9 8.69 0.19 50.70
C SER A 9 9.63 1.00 49.79
N PHE A 10 10.76 1.46 50.32
CA PHE A 10 11.66 2.37 49.59
C PHE A 10 12.46 1.66 48.48
N SER A 11 12.86 0.39 48.68
CA SER A 11 13.63 -0.36 47.68
C SER A 11 12.85 -0.74 46.42
N ARG A 12 11.51 -0.76 46.46
CA ARG A 12 10.69 -1.07 45.27
C ARG A 12 10.49 0.13 44.34
N ALA A 13 10.48 1.35 44.90
CA ALA A 13 10.32 2.57 44.11
C ALA A 13 11.59 2.91 43.29
N VAL A 14 12.78 2.62 43.83
CA VAL A 14 14.06 2.89 43.14
C VAL A 14 14.28 1.96 41.94
N ILE A 15 13.82 0.70 42.02
CA ILE A 15 13.93 -0.27 40.91
C ILE A 15 13.03 0.12 39.74
N LEU A 16 11.83 0.68 39.99
CA LEU A 16 10.92 1.13 38.94
C LEU A 16 11.45 2.37 38.19
N ILE A 17 12.18 3.26 38.87
CA ILE A 17 12.79 4.44 38.23
C ILE A 17 13.99 4.03 37.35
N PHE A 18 14.76 3.02 37.77
CA PHE A 18 15.88 2.49 36.97
C PHE A 18 15.44 1.70 35.74
N ILE A 19 14.32 0.95 35.81
CA ILE A 19 13.78 0.25 34.64
C ILE A 19 13.31 1.26 33.57
N PHE A 20 12.83 2.44 33.97
CA PHE A 20 12.39 3.49 33.03
C PHE A 20 13.55 4.22 32.33
N HIS A 21 14.79 4.12 32.83
CA HIS A 21 15.97 4.75 32.23
C HIS A 21 16.82 3.80 31.36
N ILE A 22 16.53 2.49 31.38
CA ILE A 22 17.28 1.49 30.60
C ILE A 22 16.54 1.09 29.31
N PHE A 23 15.24 1.34 29.22
CA PHE A 23 14.57 1.32 27.92
C PHE A 23 14.81 2.67 27.24
N PRO A 24 15.51 2.74 26.10
CA PRO A 24 15.32 3.86 25.24
C PRO A 24 13.83 3.81 24.87
N PHE A 25 13.04 4.69 25.49
CA PHE A 25 11.91 5.25 24.78
C PHE A 25 12.55 5.86 23.55
N ASP A 26 12.60 5.08 22.46
CA ASP A 26 12.91 5.60 21.15
C ASP A 26 11.93 6.74 20.97
N ARG A 27 12.43 7.96 21.17
CA ARG A 27 11.74 9.15 20.69
C ARG A 27 11.44 8.79 19.25
N ILE A 28 10.16 8.76 18.89
CA ILE A 28 9.70 8.51 17.54
C ILE A 28 10.29 9.63 16.70
N SER A 29 11.55 9.47 16.28
CA SER A 29 12.17 10.26 15.27
C SER A 29 11.35 9.98 14.03
N ALA A 30 10.82 11.02 13.41
CA ALA A 30 10.21 10.91 12.10
C ALA A 30 11.13 10.05 11.23
N VAL A 31 10.59 8.96 10.69
CA VAL A 31 11.40 8.01 9.91
C VAL A 31 11.96 8.76 8.71
N ASP A 32 13.28 8.79 8.60
CA ASP A 32 13.99 9.51 7.56
C ASP A 32 14.02 8.72 6.26
N PHE A 33 13.68 9.38 5.16
CA PHE A 33 13.65 8.78 3.83
C PHE A 33 15.02 8.23 3.43
N ASP A 34 16.11 8.96 3.71
CA ASP A 34 17.45 8.54 3.30
C ASP A 34 17.84 7.21 3.96
N GLN A 35 17.48 7.04 5.23
CA GLN A 35 17.69 5.78 5.94
C GLN A 35 16.86 4.63 5.34
N VAL A 36 15.57 4.86 5.06
CA VAL A 36 14.69 3.87 4.42
C VAL A 36 15.23 3.48 3.04
N TYR A 37 15.73 4.45 2.28
CA TYR A 37 16.31 4.23 0.96
C TYR A 37 17.62 3.44 1.02
N GLU A 38 18.46 3.66 2.03
CA GLU A 38 19.64 2.81 2.29
C GLU A 38 19.27 1.36 2.56
N TYR A 39 18.22 1.10 3.35
CA TYR A 39 17.74 -0.27 3.56
C TYR A 39 17.25 -0.89 2.26
N TYR A 40 16.53 -0.13 1.44
CA TYR A 40 16.04 -0.59 0.13
C TYR A 40 17.22 -0.99 -0.79
N LYS A 41 18.21 -0.12 -0.95
CA LYS A 41 19.39 -0.37 -1.80
C LYS A 41 20.19 -1.60 -1.37
N LYS A 42 20.25 -1.88 -0.07
CA LYS A 42 20.97 -3.02 0.50
C LYS A 42 20.15 -4.32 0.50
N GLY A 43 18.90 -4.29 0.04
CA GLY A 43 18.00 -5.45 0.08
C GLY A 43 17.50 -5.80 1.47
N ASN A 44 17.64 -4.88 2.45
CA ASN A 44 17.23 -5.08 3.84
C ASN A 44 15.72 -4.79 4.00
N TYR A 45 14.88 -5.48 3.23
CA TYR A 45 13.44 -5.22 3.13
C TYR A 45 12.70 -5.45 4.45
N ASP A 46 13.10 -6.45 5.25
CA ASP A 46 12.50 -6.70 6.56
C ASP A 46 12.67 -5.51 7.51
N ILE A 47 13.86 -4.90 7.51
CA ILE A 47 14.15 -3.72 8.34
C ILE A 47 13.34 -2.53 7.81
N LEU A 48 13.36 -2.30 6.50
CA LEU A 48 12.61 -1.25 5.83
C LEU A 48 11.12 -1.30 6.21
N VAL A 49 10.51 -2.47 6.08
CA VAL A 49 9.10 -2.71 6.41
C VAL A 49 8.83 -2.42 7.88
N ARG A 50 9.67 -2.95 8.78
CA ARG A 50 9.52 -2.81 10.22
C ARG A 50 9.58 -1.35 10.67
N VAL A 51 10.50 -0.55 10.11
CA VAL A 51 10.62 0.88 10.49
C VAL A 51 9.56 1.75 9.81
N SER A 52 9.17 1.43 8.57
CA SER A 52 8.24 2.25 7.79
C SER A 52 6.80 2.11 8.26
N ARG A 53 6.35 0.90 8.60
CA ARG A 53 4.93 0.62 8.88
C ARG A 53 4.36 1.47 10.03
N PRO A 54 5.01 1.61 11.20
CA PRO A 54 4.52 2.48 12.26
C PRO A 54 4.46 3.95 11.85
N ALA A 55 5.48 4.44 11.13
CA ALA A 55 5.53 5.83 10.68
C ALA A 55 4.41 6.16 9.69
N LEU A 56 4.16 5.28 8.71
CA LEU A 56 3.07 5.46 7.73
C LEU A 56 1.69 5.52 8.40
N ARG A 57 1.50 4.86 9.56
CA ARG A 57 0.25 4.88 10.33
C ARG A 57 0.12 6.10 11.26
N SER A 58 1.22 6.80 11.55
CA SER A 58 1.28 7.85 12.59
C SER A 58 0.73 9.23 12.19
N GLY A 59 0.49 9.50 10.90
CA GLY A 59 -0.13 10.75 10.45
C GLY A 59 0.63 11.40 9.29
N GLU A 60 1.71 12.10 9.62
CA GLU A 60 2.58 12.78 8.67
C GLU A 60 3.75 11.86 8.27
N PHE A 61 3.94 11.66 6.97
CA PHE A 61 4.98 10.77 6.44
C PHE A 61 5.37 11.22 5.03
N ASP A 62 6.58 10.85 4.59
CA ASP A 62 7.00 11.02 3.21
C ASP A 62 6.41 9.91 2.33
N TYR A 63 5.66 10.27 1.29
CA TYR A 63 5.08 9.30 0.34
C TYR A 63 6.11 8.48 -0.42
N LYS A 64 7.38 8.91 -0.49
CA LYS A 64 8.46 8.07 -1.01
C LYS A 64 8.71 6.86 -0.10
N ILE A 65 8.57 7.01 1.22
CA ILE A 65 8.63 5.89 2.16
C ILE A 65 7.47 4.93 1.91
N LEU A 66 6.26 5.46 1.64
CA LEU A 66 5.11 4.63 1.25
C LEU A 66 5.43 3.80 0.00
N LEU A 67 5.98 4.43 -1.03
CA LEU A 67 6.30 3.74 -2.29
C LEU A 67 7.30 2.59 -2.05
N LEU A 68 8.38 2.85 -1.30
CA LEU A 68 9.37 1.82 -0.96
C LEU A 68 8.77 0.72 -0.06
N TYR A 69 7.90 1.09 0.88
CA TYR A 69 7.18 0.14 1.72
C TYR A 69 6.30 -0.78 0.87
N VAL A 70 5.47 -0.26 -0.03
CA VAL A 70 4.62 -1.08 -0.92
C VAL A 70 5.45 -1.98 -1.83
N ALA A 71 6.61 -1.52 -2.28
CA ALA A 71 7.53 -2.31 -3.09
C ALA A 71 8.23 -3.44 -2.30
N SER A 72 8.30 -3.34 -0.97
CA SER A 72 9.11 -4.24 -0.12
C SER A 72 8.28 -5.14 0.80
N GLU A 73 7.08 -4.72 1.21
CA GLU A 73 6.19 -5.46 2.08
C GLU A 73 5.68 -6.73 1.38
N ALA A 74 5.85 -7.91 1.98
CA ALA A 74 5.40 -9.16 1.38
C ALA A 74 3.88 -9.38 1.52
N SER A 75 3.29 -8.94 2.63
CA SER A 75 1.87 -9.12 2.91
C SER A 75 1.01 -8.10 2.17
N LEU A 76 0.24 -8.56 1.18
CA LEU A 76 -0.72 -7.70 0.46
C LEU A 76 -1.76 -7.11 1.43
N GLU A 77 -2.18 -7.87 2.44
CA GLU A 77 -3.14 -7.43 3.46
C GLU A 77 -2.59 -6.25 4.29
N GLU A 78 -1.31 -6.29 4.69
CA GLU A 78 -0.71 -5.19 5.43
C GLU A 78 -0.52 -3.93 4.58
N ILE A 79 -0.33 -4.08 3.27
CA ILE A 79 -0.33 -2.95 2.34
C ILE A 79 -1.73 -2.36 2.25
N ASP A 80 -2.75 -3.19 2.05
CA ASP A 80 -4.15 -2.77 1.95
C ASP A 80 -4.57 -1.98 3.20
N LYS A 81 -4.32 -2.51 4.40
CA LYS A 81 -4.57 -1.80 5.68
C LYS A 81 -3.86 -0.45 5.74
N THR A 82 -2.62 -0.38 5.27
CA THR A 82 -1.82 0.85 5.30
C THR A 82 -2.37 1.89 4.33
N LEU A 83 -2.66 1.50 3.09
CA LEU A 83 -3.27 2.37 2.09
C LEU A 83 -4.66 2.85 2.56
N LEU A 84 -5.47 1.97 3.16
CA LEU A 84 -6.79 2.31 3.69
C LEU A 84 -6.68 3.30 4.86
N SER A 85 -5.71 3.10 5.77
CA SER A 85 -5.44 4.03 6.87
C SER A 85 -5.05 5.42 6.36
N ILE A 86 -4.21 5.50 5.33
CA ILE A 86 -3.78 6.77 4.71
C ILE A 86 -4.97 7.45 4.01
N TYR A 87 -5.66 6.71 3.15
CA TYR A 87 -6.82 7.21 2.40
C TYR A 87 -8.04 7.52 3.30
N GLY A 88 -8.10 6.91 4.48
CA GLY A 88 -9.09 7.21 5.51
C GLY A 88 -8.93 8.60 6.11
N ARG A 89 -7.68 9.08 6.25
CA ARG A 89 -7.34 10.39 6.82
C ARG A 89 -7.62 11.54 5.84
N SER A 90 -7.32 11.34 4.56
CA SER A 90 -7.64 12.29 3.48
C SER A 90 -8.03 11.53 2.23
N LYS A 91 -9.14 11.92 1.58
CA LYS A 91 -9.55 11.37 0.28
C LYS A 91 -8.80 11.99 -0.89
N GLU A 92 -8.23 13.17 -0.69
CA GLU A 92 -7.38 13.83 -1.67
C GLU A 92 -5.92 13.46 -1.36
N GLN A 93 -5.30 12.76 -2.30
CA GLN A 93 -3.95 12.20 -2.17
C GLN A 93 -3.08 12.65 -3.35
N PRO A 94 -1.76 12.81 -3.17
CA PRO A 94 -0.87 13.22 -4.26
C PRO A 94 -0.63 12.07 -5.25
N ALA A 95 -0.13 12.38 -6.45
CA ALA A 95 0.16 11.41 -7.51
C ALA A 95 1.03 10.21 -7.04
N ILE A 96 2.00 10.45 -6.16
CA ILE A 96 2.89 9.41 -5.61
C ILE A 96 2.16 8.38 -4.73
N PHE A 97 1.06 8.77 -4.07
CA PHE A 97 0.18 7.83 -3.40
C PHE A 97 -0.44 6.86 -4.42
N TYR A 98 -0.97 7.39 -5.51
CA TYR A 98 -1.57 6.55 -6.56
C TYR A 98 -0.53 5.70 -7.28
N ASN A 99 0.72 6.14 -7.42
CA ASN A 99 1.80 5.25 -7.89
C ASN A 99 1.99 4.03 -6.97
N SER A 100 1.83 4.20 -5.65
CA SER A 100 1.86 3.10 -4.69
C SER A 100 0.62 2.20 -4.82
N VAL A 101 -0.56 2.78 -5.06
CA VAL A 101 -1.79 2.02 -5.37
C VAL A 101 -1.64 1.23 -6.67
N PHE A 102 -0.98 1.76 -7.70
CA PHE A 102 -0.69 1.03 -8.93
C PHE A 102 0.12 -0.25 -8.65
N LEU A 103 1.18 -0.16 -7.85
CA LEU A 103 1.96 -1.34 -7.44
C LEU A 103 1.10 -2.35 -6.66
N PHE A 104 0.19 -1.87 -5.82
CA PHE A 104 -0.77 -2.73 -5.13
C PHE A 104 -1.68 -3.46 -6.13
N LEU A 105 -2.20 -2.78 -7.15
CA LEU A 105 -3.07 -3.39 -8.17
C LEU A 105 -2.36 -4.49 -8.96
N GLU A 106 -1.12 -4.26 -9.37
CA GLU A 106 -0.33 -5.29 -10.07
C GLU A 106 -0.20 -6.55 -9.21
N ARG A 107 0.10 -6.38 -7.92
CA ARG A 107 0.20 -7.51 -6.99
C ARG A 107 -1.13 -8.18 -6.70
N ALA A 108 -2.20 -7.40 -6.55
CA ALA A 108 -3.55 -7.92 -6.33
C ALA A 108 -4.00 -8.79 -7.51
N LEU A 109 -3.67 -8.40 -8.75
CA LEU A 109 -3.93 -9.21 -9.93
C LEU A 109 -3.14 -10.54 -9.90
N VAL A 110 -1.83 -10.50 -9.61
CA VAL A 110 -0.98 -11.71 -9.59
C VAL A 110 -1.38 -12.67 -8.46
N LEU A 111 -1.75 -12.14 -7.30
CA LEU A 111 -2.15 -12.94 -6.13
C LEU A 111 -3.64 -13.27 -6.10
N GLU A 112 -4.37 -12.96 -7.17
CA GLU A 112 -5.82 -13.21 -7.30
C GLU A 112 -6.65 -12.60 -6.14
N ALA A 113 -6.16 -11.50 -5.56
CA ALA A 113 -6.82 -10.78 -4.48
C ALA A 113 -7.88 -9.83 -5.04
N TYR A 114 -8.90 -10.39 -5.71
CA TYR A 114 -9.83 -9.63 -6.53
C TYR A 114 -10.67 -8.63 -5.75
N GLU A 115 -11.08 -8.94 -4.51
CA GLU A 115 -11.90 -8.03 -3.71
C GLU A 115 -11.17 -6.72 -3.37
N SER A 116 -9.94 -6.83 -2.84
CA SER A 116 -9.12 -5.65 -2.51
C SER A 116 -8.61 -4.95 -3.77
N GLY A 117 -8.25 -5.73 -4.80
CA GLY A 117 -7.90 -5.22 -6.12
C GLY A 117 -9.01 -4.41 -6.77
N ALA A 118 -10.26 -4.89 -6.74
CA ALA A 118 -11.40 -4.19 -7.32
C ALA A 118 -11.73 -2.90 -6.56
N ARG A 119 -11.67 -2.93 -5.22
CA ARG A 119 -11.84 -1.73 -4.39
C ARG A 119 -10.81 -0.65 -4.73
N TRP A 120 -9.52 -1.01 -4.73
CA TRP A 120 -8.46 -0.06 -5.07
C TRP A 120 -8.49 0.36 -6.54
N GLY A 121 -8.89 -0.53 -7.44
CA GLY A 121 -9.00 -0.23 -8.88
C GLY A 121 -10.05 0.84 -9.14
N LYS A 122 -11.21 0.74 -8.48
CA LYS A 122 -12.25 1.77 -8.53
C LYS A 122 -11.78 3.13 -7.99
N ILE A 123 -11.06 3.13 -6.86
CA ILE A 123 -10.48 4.35 -6.29
C ILE A 123 -9.44 4.94 -7.23
N PHE A 124 -8.54 4.12 -7.76
CA PHE A 124 -7.47 4.53 -8.66
C PHE A 124 -8.03 5.11 -9.98
N MET A 125 -9.02 4.45 -10.59
CA MET A 125 -9.65 4.95 -11.82
C MET A 125 -10.31 6.32 -11.60
N SER A 126 -10.93 6.55 -10.44
CA SER A 126 -11.68 7.79 -10.16
C SER A 126 -10.83 8.96 -9.64
N LYS A 127 -9.68 8.68 -9.00
CA LYS A 127 -8.87 9.70 -8.33
C LYS A 127 -7.39 9.71 -8.74
N GLY A 128 -6.94 8.67 -9.44
CA GLY A 128 -5.54 8.44 -9.78
C GLY A 128 -5.08 9.06 -11.10
N GLU A 129 -5.87 9.92 -11.75
CA GLU A 129 -5.53 10.54 -13.06
C GLU A 129 -4.19 11.29 -13.05
N SER A 130 -3.77 11.79 -11.88
CA SER A 130 -2.46 12.43 -11.69
C SER A 130 -1.27 11.47 -11.70
N SER A 131 -1.51 10.16 -11.64
CA SER A 131 -0.46 9.14 -11.71
C SER A 131 0.10 9.03 -13.12
N VAL A 132 1.43 8.98 -13.22
CA VAL A 132 2.13 8.67 -14.49
C VAL A 132 1.87 7.25 -15.00
N ARG A 133 1.21 6.40 -14.19
CA ARG A 133 0.82 5.03 -14.51
C ARG A 133 -0.70 4.88 -14.62
N TYR A 134 -1.43 5.99 -14.85
CA TYR A 134 -2.88 5.97 -14.84
C TYR A 134 -3.45 4.96 -15.85
N SER A 135 -3.04 5.03 -17.12
CA SER A 135 -3.55 4.13 -18.16
C SER A 135 -3.21 2.67 -17.86
N GLU A 136 -2.00 2.36 -17.39
CA GLU A 136 -1.62 1.02 -16.97
C GLU A 136 -2.42 0.54 -15.77
N GLY A 137 -2.66 1.39 -14.76
CA GLY A 137 -3.43 1.02 -13.58
C GLY A 137 -4.91 0.79 -13.87
N VAL A 138 -5.50 1.59 -14.76
CA VAL A 138 -6.88 1.36 -15.24
C VAL A 138 -6.96 0.06 -16.05
N TYR A 139 -5.96 -0.23 -16.89
CA TYR A 139 -5.87 -1.52 -17.57
C TYR A 139 -5.73 -2.70 -16.59
N THR A 140 -4.87 -2.59 -15.57
CA THR A 140 -4.73 -3.61 -14.52
C THR A 140 -6.05 -3.82 -13.77
N TYR A 141 -6.80 -2.76 -13.50
CA TYR A 141 -8.14 -2.87 -12.91
C TYR A 141 -9.11 -3.62 -13.82
N ALA A 142 -9.11 -3.34 -15.13
CA ALA A 142 -9.91 -4.11 -16.09
C ALA A 142 -9.53 -5.60 -16.10
N CYS A 143 -8.24 -5.92 -16.01
CA CYS A 143 -7.78 -7.30 -15.87
C CYS A 143 -8.28 -7.98 -14.58
N ILE A 144 -8.26 -7.27 -13.44
CA ILE A 144 -8.80 -7.77 -12.17
C ILE A 144 -10.29 -8.12 -12.32
N LEU A 145 -11.09 -7.23 -12.91
CA LEU A 145 -12.51 -7.46 -13.15
C LEU A 145 -12.76 -8.61 -14.13
N TYR A 146 -11.94 -8.72 -15.18
CA TYR A 146 -12.01 -9.84 -16.11
C TYR A 146 -11.74 -11.18 -15.39
N SER A 147 -10.68 -11.24 -14.58
CA SER A 147 -10.31 -12.44 -13.83
C SER A 147 -11.33 -12.80 -12.75
N SER A 148 -12.04 -11.83 -12.18
CA SER A 148 -13.17 -12.05 -11.26
C SER A 148 -14.51 -12.35 -11.97
N GLN A 149 -14.50 -12.51 -13.30
CA GLN A 149 -15.67 -12.78 -14.14
C GLN A 149 -16.68 -11.63 -14.23
N GLU A 150 -16.30 -10.42 -13.83
CA GLU A 150 -17.09 -9.19 -13.96
C GLU A 150 -16.90 -8.54 -15.35
N TYR A 151 -17.20 -9.30 -16.40
CA TYR A 151 -16.85 -8.93 -17.79
C TYR A 151 -17.48 -7.61 -18.27
N GLU A 152 -18.72 -7.31 -17.90
CA GLU A 152 -19.38 -6.05 -18.29
C GLU A 152 -18.71 -4.83 -17.64
N ALA A 153 -18.31 -4.97 -16.37
CA ALA A 153 -17.58 -3.94 -15.66
C ALA A 153 -16.18 -3.76 -16.26
N ALA A 154 -15.46 -4.85 -16.56
CA ALA A 154 -14.17 -4.80 -17.22
C ALA A 154 -14.24 -4.04 -18.56
N ASN A 155 -15.25 -4.32 -19.37
CA ASN A 155 -15.48 -3.62 -20.65
C ASN A 155 -15.72 -2.12 -20.44
N SER A 156 -16.55 -1.77 -19.46
CA SER A 156 -16.84 -0.36 -19.11
C SER A 156 -15.60 0.40 -18.60
N VAL A 157 -14.66 -0.30 -17.94
CA VAL A 157 -13.39 0.28 -17.50
C VAL A 157 -12.46 0.55 -18.68
N LEU A 158 -12.39 -0.33 -19.67
CA LEU A 158 -11.56 -0.13 -20.86
C LEU A 158 -11.97 1.10 -21.67
N ASP A 159 -13.25 1.47 -21.65
CA ASP A 159 -13.75 2.69 -22.28
C ASP A 159 -13.03 3.96 -21.79
N LYS A 160 -12.52 3.97 -20.55
CA LYS A 160 -11.78 5.11 -19.98
C LYS A 160 -10.38 5.29 -20.55
N ILE A 161 -9.82 4.27 -21.18
CA ILE A 161 -8.46 4.29 -21.73
C ILE A 161 -8.44 4.08 -23.26
N LYS A 162 -9.57 4.31 -23.94
CA LYS A 162 -9.68 4.25 -25.41
C LYS A 162 -8.79 5.25 -26.15
N SER A 163 -8.36 6.32 -25.48
CA SER A 163 -7.43 7.30 -26.06
C SER A 163 -5.98 6.79 -26.16
N VAL A 164 -5.66 5.64 -25.54
CA VAL A 164 -4.34 5.03 -25.64
C VAL A 164 -4.11 4.58 -27.09
N PRO A 165 -3.00 4.99 -27.74
CA PRO A 165 -2.70 4.59 -29.12
C PRO A 165 -2.65 3.07 -29.28
N SER A 166 -3.36 2.54 -30.28
CA SER A 166 -3.54 1.10 -30.49
C SER A 166 -2.26 0.37 -30.92
N ASP A 167 -1.30 1.09 -31.49
CA ASP A 167 0.02 0.61 -31.89
C ASP A 167 1.02 0.55 -30.72
N SER A 168 0.72 1.23 -29.61
CA SER A 168 1.53 1.21 -28.39
C SER A 168 1.51 -0.18 -27.72
N LYS A 169 2.50 -0.42 -26.84
CA LYS A 169 2.58 -1.67 -26.06
C LYS A 169 1.31 -1.89 -25.21
N LEU A 170 0.78 -0.83 -24.61
CA LEU A 170 -0.45 -0.90 -23.82
C LEU A 170 -1.69 -1.07 -24.72
N GLY A 171 -1.77 -0.34 -25.83
CA GLY A 171 -2.87 -0.47 -26.81
C GLY A 171 -3.03 -1.89 -27.34
N LYS A 172 -1.92 -2.57 -27.65
CA LYS A 172 -1.93 -3.99 -28.04
C LYS A 172 -2.50 -4.90 -26.95
N ARG A 173 -2.20 -4.63 -25.68
CA ARG A 173 -2.71 -5.40 -24.54
C ARG A 173 -4.20 -5.15 -24.30
N ILE A 174 -4.64 -3.89 -24.41
CA ILE A 174 -6.06 -3.51 -24.34
C ILE A 174 -6.84 -4.30 -25.40
N ARG A 175 -6.37 -4.29 -26.66
CA ARG A 175 -7.02 -5.01 -27.76
C ARG A 175 -7.15 -6.52 -27.51
N ILE A 176 -6.13 -7.14 -26.93
CA ILE A 176 -6.18 -8.57 -26.56
C ILE A 176 -7.28 -8.82 -25.53
N LEU A 177 -7.39 -7.96 -24.51
CA LEU A 177 -8.43 -8.09 -23.50
C LEU A 177 -9.84 -7.86 -24.07
N GLU A 178 -10.02 -6.86 -24.95
CA GLU A 178 -11.27 -6.62 -25.66
C GLU A 178 -11.71 -7.85 -26.47
N MET A 179 -10.80 -8.45 -27.25
CA MET A 179 -11.09 -9.67 -28.02
C MET A 179 -11.50 -10.85 -27.12
N ASN A 180 -10.92 -10.96 -25.91
CA ASN A 180 -11.30 -12.00 -24.96
C ASN A 180 -12.66 -11.73 -24.31
N LEU A 181 -12.98 -10.46 -24.04
CA LEU A 181 -14.28 -10.03 -23.54
C LEU A 181 -15.40 -10.30 -24.55
N ASP A 182 -15.16 -10.06 -25.83
CA ASP A 182 -16.15 -10.30 -26.89
C ASP A 182 -16.47 -11.80 -27.02
N LYS A 183 -15.44 -12.67 -26.98
CA LYS A 183 -15.65 -14.13 -26.92
C LYS A 183 -16.53 -14.55 -25.74
N LYS A 184 -16.33 -13.93 -24.56
CA LYS A 184 -17.14 -14.23 -23.37
C LYS A 184 -18.58 -13.74 -23.46
N LYS A 185 -18.89 -12.77 -24.33
CA LYS A 185 -20.27 -12.36 -24.62
C LYS A 185 -20.96 -13.34 -25.57
N GLU A 186 -20.23 -13.88 -26.55
CA GLU A 186 -20.75 -14.85 -27.52
C GLU A 186 -21.01 -16.24 -26.90
N GLU A 187 -20.34 -16.57 -25.79
CA GLU A 187 -20.53 -17.81 -25.02
C GLU A 187 -21.78 -17.79 -24.09
N LYS A 188 -22.45 -16.64 -23.94
CA LYS A 188 -23.67 -16.49 -23.11
C LYS A 188 -24.93 -16.48 -23.96
#